data_AF-A0A1V5B3D6-F1
#
_entry.id   AF-A0A1V5B3D6-F1
#
_cell.length_a   1.000
_cell.length_b   1.000
_cell.length_c   1.000
_cell.angle_alpha   90.00
_cell.angle_beta   90.00
_cell.angle_gamma   90.00
#
_symmetry.space_group_name_H-M   'P 1'
#
loop_
_entity.id
_entity.type
_entity.pdbx_description
1 polymer ?
#
loop_
_entity_poly.entity_id
_entity_poly.type
_entity_poly.pdbx_seq_one_letter_code
_entity_poly.pdbx_strand_id
1 'polypeptide(L)'
;MGEFRQHAVIYKDMEDVYGPCGCGMDMAILPMLIPRAWIIEEWPAVVEAHEFGKGFDFRRVSGFSCNQVFEHEMDGVEYLANFSCCRDCAERAVELGYAVWSEKSYPMVLR
;
A
#
# COMPACT_ATOMS: atom_id res chain seq x y z
N MET A 1 -9.00 20.23 -0.73
CA MET A 1 -8.39 18.89 -0.57
C MET A 1 -8.92 18.34 0.74
N GLY A 2 -9.64 17.22 0.72
CA GLY A 2 -10.21 16.64 1.94
C GLY A 2 -9.11 16.12 2.84
N GLU A 3 -9.20 16.37 4.15
CA GLU A 3 -8.31 15.77 5.14
C GLU A 3 -8.51 14.25 5.15
N PHE A 4 -7.48 13.50 4.75
CA PHE A 4 -7.47 12.05 4.96
C PHE A 4 -7.30 11.80 6.46
N ARG A 5 -8.30 11.17 7.09
CA ARG A 5 -8.23 10.82 8.52
C ARG A 5 -7.08 9.85 8.83
N GLN A 6 -6.73 9.01 7.86
CA GLN A 6 -5.66 8.02 7.92
C GLN A 6 -4.95 7.97 6.57
N HIS A 7 -3.65 7.74 6.59
CA HIS A 7 -2.78 7.78 5.41
C HIS A 7 -2.18 6.41 5.17
N ALA A 8 -2.01 6.00 3.91
CA ALA A 8 -1.16 4.85 3.62
C ALA A 8 0.30 5.14 4.00
N VAL A 9 1.01 4.13 4.49
CA VAL A 9 2.43 4.28 4.84
C VAL A 9 3.25 3.56 3.78
N ILE A 10 4.18 4.27 3.16
CA ILE A 10 5.06 3.72 2.12
C ILE A 10 6.48 3.67 2.64
N TYR A 11 7.13 2.53 2.44
CA TYR A 11 8.50 2.31 2.91
C TYR A 11 9.47 2.47 1.74
N LYS A 12 10.65 3.05 2.04
CA LYS A 12 11.72 3.27 1.04
C LYS A 12 12.50 2.00 0.74
N ASP A 13 12.43 1.00 1.63
CA ASP A 13 12.99 -0.33 1.38
C ASP A 13 12.28 -0.93 0.16
N MET A 14 13.04 -1.52 -0.77
CA MET A 14 12.42 -2.23 -1.88
C MET A 14 12.10 -3.66 -1.46
N GLU A 15 10.91 -4.14 -1.81
CA GLU A 15 10.65 -5.56 -1.88
C GLU A 15 10.91 -6.04 -3.31
N ASP A 16 11.52 -7.22 -3.44
CA ASP A 16 11.60 -7.93 -4.73
C ASP A 16 10.20 -8.43 -5.08
N VAL A 17 9.30 -7.55 -5.54
CA VAL A 17 7.94 -7.88 -5.99
C VAL A 17 7.89 -8.00 -7.51
N TYR A 18 7.20 -9.04 -7.99
CA TYR A 18 7.09 -9.41 -9.39
C TYR A 18 5.63 -9.25 -9.84
N GLY A 19 5.26 -8.03 -10.26
CA GLY A 19 3.92 -7.73 -10.75
C GLY A 19 3.70 -6.25 -11.09
N PRO A 20 2.76 -5.93 -12.01
CA PRO A 20 2.43 -4.55 -12.32
C PRO A 20 1.76 -3.88 -11.12
N CYS A 21 2.15 -2.64 -10.85
CA CYS A 21 1.43 -1.73 -9.98
C CYS A 21 -0.03 -1.59 -10.46
N GLY A 22 -0.94 -1.22 -9.55
CA GLY A 22 -2.37 -1.10 -9.86
C GLY A 22 -2.65 -0.15 -11.03
N CYS A 23 -1.83 0.89 -11.19
CA CYS A 23 -1.90 1.81 -12.33
C CYS A 23 -1.48 1.21 -13.69
N GLY A 24 -0.94 -0.02 -13.73
CA GLY A 24 -0.53 -0.71 -14.95
C GLY A 24 0.78 -0.24 -15.59
N MET A 25 1.43 0.81 -15.07
CA MET A 25 2.55 1.48 -15.75
C MET A 25 3.94 0.90 -15.42
N ASP A 26 4.15 0.40 -14.19
CA ASP A 26 5.47 0.01 -13.70
C ASP A 26 5.40 -1.19 -12.74
N MET A 27 6.55 -1.81 -12.48
CA MET A 27 6.67 -2.82 -11.43
C MET A 27 6.43 -2.19 -10.05
N ALA A 28 5.58 -2.84 -9.25
CA ALA A 28 5.45 -2.49 -7.85
C ALA A 28 6.68 -2.98 -7.09
N ILE A 29 7.42 -2.09 -6.43
CA ILE A 29 8.67 -2.42 -5.72
C ILE A 29 8.72 -1.84 -4.31
N LEU A 30 7.81 -0.92 -3.98
CA LEU A 30 7.77 -0.26 -2.67
C LEU A 30 6.70 -0.92 -1.82
N PRO A 31 7.03 -1.54 -0.69
CA PRO A 31 6.05 -2.08 0.24
C PRO A 31 5.30 -0.94 0.93
N MET A 32 4.04 -1.21 1.21
CA MET A 32 3.14 -0.23 1.79
C MET A 32 2.11 -0.88 2.70
N LEU A 33 1.65 -0.08 3.65
CA LEU A 33 0.56 -0.38 4.55
C LEU A 33 -0.66 0.45 4.18
N ILE A 34 -1.80 -0.22 4.03
CA ILE A 34 -3.09 0.43 3.74
C ILE A 34 -3.91 0.51 5.04
N PRO A 35 -4.51 1.67 5.39
CA PRO A 35 -5.41 1.74 6.53
C PRO A 35 -6.57 0.76 6.35
N ARG A 36 -6.83 -0.07 7.36
CA ARG A 36 -7.89 -1.08 7.34
C ARG A 36 -9.26 -0.46 7.05
N ALA A 37 -9.50 0.75 7.56
CA ALA A 37 -10.74 1.49 7.35
C ALA A 37 -11.06 1.72 5.87
N TRP A 38 -10.05 1.91 5.00
CA TRP A 38 -10.27 2.08 3.56
C TRP A 38 -10.85 0.82 2.90
N ILE A 39 -10.57 -0.36 3.46
CA ILE A 39 -11.06 -1.63 2.91
C ILE A 39 -12.42 -2.00 3.52
N ILE A 40 -12.65 -1.69 4.80
CA ILE A 40 -13.91 -2.03 5.50
C ILE A 40 -15.03 -1.04 5.20
N GLU A 41 -14.73 0.26 5.16
CA GLU A 41 -15.73 1.30 4.98
C GLU A 41 -15.92 1.61 3.50
N GLU A 42 -14.94 2.25 2.88
CA GLU A 42 -14.85 2.50 1.44
C GLU A 42 -13.48 3.10 1.13
N TRP A 43 -12.95 2.81 -0.06
CA TRP A 43 -11.73 3.46 -0.54
C TRP A 43 -12.01 4.95 -0.76
N PRO A 44 -11.12 5.87 -0.33
CA PRO A 44 -11.29 7.27 -0.68
C PRO A 44 -11.31 7.44 -2.20
N ALA A 45 -12.26 8.22 -2.74
CA ALA A 45 -12.53 8.28 -4.18
C ALA A 45 -11.29 8.59 -5.05
N VAL A 46 -10.36 9.43 -4.57
CA VAL A 46 -9.12 9.73 -5.29
C VAL A 46 -8.16 8.55 -5.32
N VAL A 47 -8.14 7.74 -4.26
CA VAL A 47 -7.29 6.55 -4.15
C VAL A 47 -7.82 5.47 -5.08
N GLU A 48 -9.14 5.31 -5.11
CA GLU A 48 -9.86 4.43 -6.04
C GLU A 48 -9.55 4.79 -7.50
N ALA A 49 -9.70 6.06 -7.87
CA ALA A 49 -9.46 6.55 -9.25
C ALA A 49 -8.00 6.39 -9.70
N HIS A 50 -7.05 6.33 -8.78
CA HIS A 50 -5.64 6.14 -9.07
C HIS A 50 -5.19 4.68 -9.07
N GLU A 51 -6.09 3.76 -8.74
CA GLU A 51 -5.80 2.33 -8.56
C GLU A 51 -4.64 2.08 -7.59
N PHE A 52 -4.45 2.99 -6.63
CA PHE A 52 -3.34 2.96 -5.70
C PHE A 52 -3.44 1.75 -4.77
N GLY A 53 -2.36 0.99 -4.62
CA GLY A 53 -2.37 -0.24 -3.81
C GLY A 53 -3.20 -1.39 -4.38
N LYS A 54 -3.70 -1.31 -5.62
CA LYS A 54 -4.50 -2.37 -6.28
C LYS A 54 -3.71 -3.25 -7.25
N GLY A 55 -2.38 -3.18 -7.19
CA GLY A 55 -1.48 -3.93 -8.09
C GLY A 55 -1.61 -5.44 -7.94
N PHE A 56 -1.35 -6.14 -9.04
CA PHE A 56 -1.37 -7.60 -9.09
C PHE A 56 0.04 -8.15 -8.83
N ASP A 57 0.29 -8.66 -7.63
CA ASP A 57 1.46 -9.50 -7.37
C ASP A 57 1.13 -10.95 -7.73
N PHE A 58 1.69 -11.45 -8.85
CA PHE A 58 1.44 -12.80 -9.31
C PHE A 58 1.94 -13.88 -8.33
N ARG A 59 2.88 -13.59 -7.43
CA ARG A 59 3.28 -14.54 -6.37
C ARG A 59 2.24 -14.61 -5.25
N ARG A 60 1.56 -13.50 -4.95
CA ARG A 60 0.47 -13.43 -3.97
C ARG A 60 -0.84 -14.04 -4.50
N VAL A 61 -1.03 -14.03 -5.82
CA VAL A 61 -2.20 -14.63 -6.52
C VAL A 61 -2.00 -16.11 -6.88
N SER A 62 -0.80 -16.55 -7.26
CA SER A 62 -0.57 -17.90 -7.84
C SER A 62 -0.13 -18.98 -6.83
N GLY A 63 0.10 -18.62 -5.57
CA GLY A 63 0.52 -19.58 -4.55
C GLY A 63 0.12 -19.12 -3.15
N PHE A 64 -1.08 -19.49 -2.70
CA PHE A 64 -1.43 -19.52 -1.27
C PHE A 64 -1.11 -18.26 -0.42
N SER A 65 -1.49 -17.02 -0.80
CA SER A 65 -1.38 -15.91 0.19
C SER A 65 -2.27 -14.67 0.00
N CYS A 66 -3.44 -14.77 -0.66
CA CYS A 66 -4.53 -13.83 -0.33
C CYS A 66 -4.99 -13.96 1.14
N ASN A 67 -4.52 -14.97 1.88
CA ASN A 67 -5.02 -15.39 3.19
C ASN A 67 -4.19 -14.91 4.39
N GLN A 68 -3.13 -14.12 4.22
CA GLN A 68 -2.37 -13.55 5.34
C GLN A 68 -2.24 -12.04 5.21
N VAL A 69 -3.36 -11.33 5.03
CA VAL A 69 -3.34 -9.88 5.28
C VAL A 69 -3.00 -9.69 6.76
N PHE A 70 -1.74 -9.32 7.04
CA PHE A 70 -1.31 -9.09 8.41
C PHE A 70 -1.90 -7.76 8.86
N GLU A 71 -2.72 -7.81 9.90
CA GLU A 71 -3.15 -6.63 10.63
C GLU A 71 -1.96 -6.11 11.45
N HIS A 72 -1.63 -4.83 11.28
CA HIS A 72 -0.55 -4.16 11.98
C HIS A 72 -1.07 -2.88 12.61
N GLU A 73 -1.02 -2.78 13.94
CA GLU A 73 -1.40 -1.57 14.65
C GLU A 73 -0.19 -0.63 14.78
N MET A 74 -0.36 0.62 14.36
CA MET A 74 0.61 1.70 14.57
C MET A 74 -0.12 2.96 15.02
N ASP A 75 0.29 3.53 16.15
CA ASP A 75 -0.25 4.77 16.70
C ASP A 75 -1.80 4.78 16.81
N GLY A 76 -2.39 3.63 17.17
CA GLY A 76 -3.83 3.44 17.30
C GLY A 76 -4.60 3.32 15.98
N VAL A 77 -3.89 3.19 14.85
CA VAL A 77 -4.47 2.93 13.53
C VAL A 77 -4.12 1.51 13.09
N GLU A 78 -5.15 0.76 12.68
CA GLU A 78 -4.98 -0.57 12.11
C GLU A 78 -4.65 -0.47 10.62
N TYR A 79 -3.57 -1.14 10.24
CA TYR A 79 -3.11 -1.24 8.87
C TYR A 79 -3.14 -2.67 8.37
N LEU A 80 -3.23 -2.81 7.06
CA LEU A 80 -3.14 -4.07 6.34
C LEU A 80 -1.84 -4.08 5.55
N ALA A 81 -1.04 -5.12 5.77
CA ALA A 81 0.18 -5.41 5.01
C ALA A 81 -0.13 -6.23 3.74
N ASN A 82 0.90 -6.46 2.91
CA ASN A 82 0.85 -7.11 1.60
C ASN A 82 0.41 -6.23 0.43
N PHE A 83 0.63 -4.93 0.52
CA PHE A 83 0.46 -4.03 -0.61
C PHE A 83 1.82 -3.53 -1.08
N SER A 84 1.97 -3.33 -2.39
CA SER A 84 3.13 -2.69 -2.98
C SER A 84 2.71 -1.73 -4.08
N CYS A 85 3.55 -0.72 -4.33
CA CYS A 85 3.33 0.28 -5.38
C CYS A 85 4.60 0.56 -6.19
N CYS A 86 4.42 1.12 -7.38
CA CYS A 86 5.53 1.75 -8.09
C CYS A 86 5.88 3.09 -7.46
N ARG A 87 7.07 3.60 -7.79
CA ARG A 87 7.57 4.88 -7.27
C ARG A 87 6.67 6.06 -7.65
N ASP A 88 6.23 6.13 -8.90
CA ASP A 88 5.41 7.23 -9.39
C ASP A 88 4.07 7.32 -8.66
N CYS A 89 3.42 6.17 -8.42
CA CYS A 89 2.20 6.13 -7.63
C CYS A 89 2.44 6.52 -6.17
N ALA A 90 3.59 6.14 -5.59
CA ALA A 90 3.95 6.52 -4.23
C ALA A 90 4.20 8.04 -4.11
N GLU A 91 4.95 8.63 -5.04
CA GLU A 91 5.24 10.06 -5.07
C GLU A 91 3.95 10.87 -5.26
N ARG A 92 3.11 10.47 -6.23
CA ARG A 92 1.79 11.08 -6.44
C ARG A 92 0.90 10.96 -5.20
N ALA A 93 0.91 9.81 -4.52
CA ALA A 93 0.10 9.59 -3.33
C ALA A 93 0.49 10.50 -2.16
N VAL A 94 1.79 10.73 -2.00
CA VAL A 94 2.34 11.63 -0.99
C VAL A 94 2.03 13.08 -1.34
N GLU A 95 2.20 13.48 -2.61
CA GLU A 95 1.88 14.83 -3.07
C GLU A 95 0.40 15.19 -2.87
N LEU A 96 -0.49 14.24 -3.13
CA LEU A 96 -1.94 14.41 -2.97
C LEU A 96 -2.42 14.20 -1.52
N GLY A 97 -1.52 13.80 -0.63
CA GLY A 97 -1.75 13.76 0.81
C GLY A 97 -2.52 12.55 1.31
N TYR A 98 -2.67 11.46 0.55
CA TYR A 98 -3.28 10.22 1.05
C TYR A 98 -2.26 9.15 1.44
N ALA A 99 -0.97 9.40 1.23
CA ALA A 99 0.10 8.56 1.72
C ALA A 99 1.22 9.38 2.37
N VAL A 100 2.05 8.71 3.18
CA VAL A 100 3.25 9.28 3.79
C VAL A 100 4.43 8.34 3.62
N TRP A 101 5.63 8.91 3.52
CA TRP A 101 6.86 8.13 3.59
C TRP A 101 7.16 7.74 5.03
N SER A 102 7.48 6.47 5.25
CA SER A 102 8.05 6.00 6.50
C SER A 102 9.52 6.43 6.60
N GLU A 103 9.90 6.96 7.76
CA GLU A 103 11.30 7.16 8.16
C GLU A 103 11.93 5.88 8.73
N LYS A 104 11.12 4.84 8.98
CA LYS A 104 11.56 3.52 9.45
C LYS A 104 11.56 2.52 8.30
N SER A 105 12.39 1.50 8.41
CA SER A 105 12.36 0.33 7.53
C SER A 105 11.08 -0.48 7.67
N TYR A 106 10.72 -1.21 6.61
CA TYR A 106 9.54 -2.08 6.58
C TYR A 106 9.69 -3.19 7.63
N PRO A 107 8.70 -3.38 8.53
CA PRO A 107 8.84 -4.32 9.64
C PRO A 107 9.13 -5.75 9.17
N MET A 108 10.21 -6.35 9.70
CA MET A 108 10.63 -7.72 9.33
C MET A 108 9.56 -8.78 9.59
N VAL A 109 8.67 -8.54 10.56
CA VAL A 109 7.55 -9.46 10.88
C VAL A 109 6.44 -9.46 9.81
N LEU A 110 6.43 -8.45 8.93
CA LEU A 110 5.46 -8.28 7.85
C LEU A 110 6.05 -8.60 6.46
N ARG A 111 7.31 -9.09 6.41
CA ARG A 111 8.01 -9.50 5.18
C ARG A 111 7.77 -10.97 4.85
#